data_AF-A0A841BNV9-F1
#
_entry.id   AF-A0A841BNV9-F1
#
_cell.length_a   1.000
_cell.length_b   1.000
_cell.length_c   1.000
_cell.angle_alpha   90.00
_cell.angle_beta   90.00
_cell.angle_gamma   90.00
#
_symmetry.space_group_name_H-M   'P 1'
#
loop_
_entity.id
_entity.type
_entity.pdbx_description
1 polymer ?
#
loop_
_entity_poly.entity_id
_entity_poly.type
_entity_poly.pdbx_seq_one_letter_code
_entity_poly.pdbx_strand_id
1 'polypeptide(L)'
;MLPLTATFSDDAYARALDSWTFLDLTGKTPLFTNLFGDVFLQSADGCWFLDTVEGSLGMLWDRPAALAAELGTPAGENRYLAGPLAQAAADRGLILGPGQVYTFLPPPIFTGRVSVGAIEVYDFVLAVNITGQLHRQIRDLPPGADIGGVVLG
;
A
#
# COMPACT_ATOMS: atom_id res chain seq x y z
N MET A 1 -15.72 15.22 4.07
CA MET A 1 -14.86 14.12 4.55
C MET A 1 -14.28 13.46 3.30
N LEU A 2 -12.96 13.34 3.21
CA LEU A 2 -12.28 12.68 2.09
C LEU A 2 -12.57 11.17 2.16
N PRO A 3 -12.93 10.47 1.06
CA PRO A 3 -12.96 9.02 1.06
C PRO A 3 -11.55 8.48 1.28
N LEU A 4 -11.35 7.58 2.25
CA LEU A 4 -10.03 7.04 2.60
C LEU A 4 -9.68 5.72 1.89
N THR A 5 -10.57 5.26 1.01
CA THR A 5 -10.38 4.04 0.23
C THR A 5 -10.61 4.30 -1.26
N ALA A 6 -9.99 3.47 -2.09
CA ALA A 6 -10.15 3.48 -3.53
C ALA A 6 -10.32 2.05 -4.06
N THR A 7 -11.00 1.91 -5.20
CA THR A 7 -11.10 0.64 -5.93
C THR A 7 -10.59 0.84 -7.35
N PHE A 8 -9.99 -0.23 -7.89
CA PHE A 8 -9.45 -0.25 -9.24
C PHE A 8 -10.01 -1.46 -9.99
N SER A 9 -9.86 -1.48 -11.31
CA SER A 9 -10.23 -2.64 -12.14
C SER A 9 -9.35 -3.85 -11.83
N ASP A 10 -9.85 -5.05 -12.09
CA ASP A 10 -9.08 -6.30 -11.94
C ASP A 10 -7.74 -6.28 -12.72
N ASP A 11 -7.70 -5.72 -13.92
CA ASP A 11 -6.46 -5.57 -14.71
C ASP A 11 -5.43 -4.68 -14.00
N ALA A 12 -5.88 -3.55 -13.46
CA ALA A 12 -5.03 -2.64 -12.69
C ALA A 12 -4.46 -3.32 -11.45
N TYR A 13 -5.28 -4.08 -10.71
CA TYR A 13 -4.78 -4.87 -9.58
C TYR A 13 -3.76 -5.93 -10.01
N ALA A 14 -4.05 -6.69 -11.08
CA ALA A 14 -3.14 -7.71 -11.59
C ALA A 14 -1.77 -7.12 -11.95
N ARG A 15 -1.75 -5.99 -12.65
CA ARG A 15 -0.52 -5.30 -13.06
C ARG A 15 0.22 -4.66 -11.87
N ALA A 16 -0.51 -4.08 -10.93
CA ALA A 16 0.06 -3.50 -9.71
C ALA A 16 0.78 -4.57 -8.86
N LEU A 17 0.19 -5.76 -8.75
CA LEU A 17 0.67 -6.85 -7.90
C LEU A 17 1.69 -7.78 -8.60
N ASP A 18 1.99 -7.57 -9.88
CA ASP A 18 2.90 -8.43 -10.67
C ASP A 18 4.33 -8.50 -10.09
N SER A 19 4.79 -7.46 -9.40
CA SER A 19 6.11 -7.46 -8.76
C SER A 19 6.12 -8.07 -7.34
N TRP A 20 4.96 -8.45 -6.80
CA TRP A 20 4.78 -8.91 -5.42
C TRP A 20 4.81 -10.43 -5.26
N THR A 21 5.29 -11.17 -6.27
CA THR A 21 5.29 -12.65 -6.30
C THR A 21 6.13 -13.33 -5.22
N PHE A 22 6.90 -12.55 -4.45
CA PHE A 22 7.66 -13.02 -3.29
C PHE A 22 6.79 -13.19 -2.03
N LEU A 23 5.51 -12.79 -2.09
CA LEU A 23 4.47 -13.09 -1.11
C LEU A 23 3.46 -14.06 -1.74
N ASP A 24 2.86 -14.93 -0.93
CA ASP A 24 1.82 -15.83 -1.42
C ASP A 24 0.48 -15.10 -1.57
N LEU A 25 0.21 -14.60 -2.78
CA LEU A 25 -1.07 -13.99 -3.14
C LEU A 25 -2.08 -15.01 -3.71
N THR A 26 -1.73 -16.30 -3.75
CA THR A 26 -2.60 -17.33 -4.33
C THR A 26 -3.94 -17.40 -3.59
N GLY A 27 -5.04 -17.46 -4.35
CA GLY A 27 -6.40 -17.54 -3.81
C GLY A 27 -6.89 -16.29 -3.09
N LYS A 28 -6.19 -15.15 -3.24
CA LYS A 28 -6.54 -13.87 -2.62
C LYS A 28 -7.02 -12.89 -3.70
N THR A 29 -8.22 -12.36 -3.52
CA THR A 29 -8.84 -11.39 -4.42
C THR A 29 -8.81 -9.99 -3.78
N PRO A 30 -8.31 -8.96 -4.46
CA PRO A 30 -8.37 -7.59 -3.96
C PRO A 30 -9.81 -7.11 -3.72
N LEU A 31 -10.02 -6.39 -2.61
CA LEU A 31 -11.29 -5.76 -2.25
C LEU A 31 -11.28 -4.27 -2.57
N PHE A 32 -10.26 -3.57 -2.06
CA PHE A 32 -10.03 -2.13 -2.20
C PHE A 32 -8.61 -1.82 -1.74
N THR A 33 -8.18 -0.56 -1.87
CA THR A 33 -6.97 -0.04 -1.26
C THR A 33 -7.27 1.09 -0.29
N ASN A 34 -6.34 1.41 0.61
CA ASN A 34 -6.29 2.77 1.16
C ASN A 34 -5.77 3.76 0.09
N LEU A 35 -5.71 5.05 0.41
CA LEU A 35 -5.23 6.05 -0.55
C LEU A 35 -3.72 6.01 -0.83
N PHE A 36 -2.94 5.18 -0.15
CA PHE A 36 -1.49 5.00 -0.38
C PHE A 36 -1.17 3.75 -1.22
N GLY A 37 -2.19 3.00 -1.64
CA GLY A 37 -2.03 1.80 -2.44
C GLY A 37 -1.89 0.51 -1.64
N ASP A 38 -1.99 0.54 -0.30
CA ASP A 38 -2.04 -0.68 0.51
C ASP A 38 -3.31 -1.45 0.19
N VAL A 39 -3.17 -2.74 -0.09
CA VAL A 39 -4.25 -3.55 -0.67
C VAL A 39 -4.88 -4.44 0.39
N PHE A 40 -6.20 -4.34 0.52
CA PHE A 40 -7.00 -5.27 1.30
C PHE A 40 -7.47 -6.39 0.39
N LEU A 41 -7.20 -7.64 0.75
CA LEU A 41 -7.58 -8.82 -0.04
C LEU A 41 -8.49 -9.74 0.76
N GLN A 42 -9.24 -10.59 0.07
CA GLN A 42 -10.07 -11.64 0.66
C GLN A 42 -9.69 -13.01 0.12
N SER A 43 -9.76 -14.02 0.99
CA SER A 43 -9.62 -15.44 0.68
C SER A 43 -10.72 -16.24 1.37
N ALA A 44 -10.69 -17.57 1.23
CA ALA A 44 -11.56 -18.47 1.99
C ALA A 44 -11.33 -18.40 3.51
N ASP A 45 -10.11 -18.06 3.95
CA ASP A 45 -9.71 -18.08 5.36
C ASP A 45 -10.00 -16.76 6.09
N GLY A 46 -10.12 -15.66 5.34
CA GLY A 46 -10.27 -14.33 5.92
C GLY A 46 -9.82 -13.20 5.01
N CYS A 47 -9.70 -12.01 5.60
CA CYS A 47 -9.20 -10.80 4.94
C CYS A 47 -7.74 -10.54 5.30
N TRP A 48 -6.99 -10.14 4.28
CA TRP A 48 -5.56 -9.92 4.31
C TRP A 48 -5.25 -8.45 4.06
N PHE A 49 -4.15 -7.99 4.63
CA PHE A 49 -3.61 -6.65 4.41
C PHE A 49 -2.22 -6.79 3.78
N LEU A 50 -2.06 -6.23 2.58
CA LEU A 50 -0.77 -6.02 1.94
C LEU A 50 -0.31 -4.59 2.26
N ASP A 51 0.66 -4.50 3.16
CA ASP A 51 1.34 -3.25 3.48
C ASP A 51 2.41 -3.00 2.42
N THR A 52 2.16 -2.06 1.51
CA THR A 52 3.07 -1.74 0.41
C THR A 52 4.26 -0.91 0.86
N VAL A 53 4.16 -0.27 2.03
CA VAL A 53 5.24 0.50 2.64
C VAL A 53 6.23 -0.42 3.33
N GLU A 54 5.76 -1.39 4.12
CA GLU A 54 6.58 -2.34 4.88
C GLU A 54 6.88 -3.63 4.11
N GLY A 55 6.20 -3.89 2.99
CA GLY A 55 6.50 -5.02 2.12
C GLY A 55 5.99 -6.36 2.64
N SER A 56 4.92 -6.32 3.44
CA SER A 56 4.43 -7.47 4.21
C SER A 56 2.97 -7.80 3.90
N LEU A 57 2.61 -9.08 4.05
CA LEU A 57 1.25 -9.58 3.87
C LEU A 57 0.85 -10.36 5.11
N GLY A 58 -0.30 -10.01 5.71
CA GLY A 58 -0.83 -10.69 6.88
C GLY A 58 -2.33 -10.89 6.82
N MET A 59 -2.82 -12.04 7.30
CA MET A 59 -4.24 -12.27 7.54
C MET A 59 -4.61 -11.63 8.89
N LEU A 60 -5.31 -10.51 8.86
CA LEU A 60 -5.60 -9.73 10.07
C LEU A 60 -7.03 -9.89 10.55
N TRP A 61 -7.94 -10.33 9.67
CA TRP A 61 -9.36 -10.50 9.99
C TRP A 61 -9.88 -11.83 9.48
N ASP A 62 -10.72 -12.48 10.29
CA ASP A 62 -11.38 -13.74 9.95
C ASP A 62 -12.54 -13.56 8.95
N ARG A 63 -13.11 -12.35 8.85
CA ARG A 63 -14.28 -12.06 7.98
C ARG A 63 -14.37 -10.57 7.61
N PRO A 64 -15.03 -10.23 6.47
CA PRO A 64 -15.16 -8.85 6.00
C PRO A 64 -15.81 -7.89 7.00
N ALA A 65 -16.74 -8.37 7.83
CA ALA A 65 -17.38 -7.52 8.83
C ALA A 65 -16.47 -7.21 10.04
N ALA A 66 -15.48 -8.05 10.34
CA ALA A 66 -14.45 -7.71 11.34
C ALA A 66 -13.51 -6.62 10.81
N LEU A 67 -13.08 -6.75 9.55
CA LEU A 67 -12.35 -5.71 8.82
C LEU A 67 -13.12 -4.37 8.84
N ALA A 68 -14.38 -4.37 8.41
CA ALA A 68 -15.20 -3.15 8.38
C ALA A 68 -15.37 -2.51 9.77
N ALA A 69 -15.55 -3.32 10.81
CA ALA A 69 -15.66 -2.83 12.18
C ALA A 69 -14.35 -2.17 12.66
N GLU A 70 -13.19 -2.78 12.38
CA GLU A 70 -11.89 -2.21 12.78
C GLU A 70 -11.59 -0.91 12.03
N LEU A 71 -11.81 -0.88 10.71
CA LEU A 71 -11.63 0.33 9.89
C LEU A 71 -12.55 1.48 10.30
N GLY A 72 -13.72 1.18 10.89
CA GLY A 72 -14.65 2.18 11.43
C GLY A 72 -14.21 2.79 12.77
N THR A 73 -13.14 2.30 13.39
CA THR A 73 -12.58 2.88 14.62
C THR A 73 -11.51 3.92 14.29
N PRO A 74 -11.32 4.96 15.12
CA PRO A 74 -10.22 5.92 14.92
C PRO A 74 -8.83 5.27 14.88
N ALA A 75 -8.63 4.20 15.66
CA ALA A 75 -7.37 3.47 15.69
C ALA A 75 -7.12 2.68 14.39
N GLY A 76 -8.14 1.98 13.88
CA GLY A 76 -8.06 1.23 12.64
C GLY A 76 -7.94 2.14 11.41
N GLU A 77 -8.69 3.24 11.39
CA GLU A 77 -8.55 4.27 10.35
C GLU A 77 -7.12 4.81 10.30
N ASN A 78 -6.56 5.20 11.44
CA ASN A 78 -5.20 5.71 11.50
C ASN A 78 -4.17 4.65 11.07
N ARG A 79 -4.34 3.40 11.52
CA ARG A 79 -3.38 2.32 11.29
C ARG A 79 -3.39 1.79 9.86
N TYR A 80 -4.56 1.54 9.28
CA TYR A 80 -4.65 0.84 7.98
C TYR A 80 -5.11 1.74 6.83
N LEU A 81 -5.79 2.85 7.12
CA LEU A 81 -6.22 3.80 6.09
C LEU A 81 -5.34 5.03 5.98
N ALA A 82 -4.38 5.19 6.91
CA ALA A 82 -3.48 6.33 6.99
C ALA A 82 -4.23 7.67 6.95
N GLY A 83 -5.41 7.73 7.59
CA GLY A 83 -6.35 8.86 7.52
C GLY A 83 -5.71 10.24 7.76
N PRO A 84 -4.91 10.42 8.82
CA PRO A 84 -4.22 11.69 9.07
C PRO A 84 -3.21 12.08 7.98
N LEU A 85 -2.52 11.12 7.36
CA LEU A 85 -1.58 11.40 6.27
C LEU A 85 -2.30 11.78 4.98
N ALA A 86 -3.40 11.09 4.67
CA ALA A 86 -4.28 11.42 3.54
C ALA A 86 -4.87 12.83 3.68
N GLN A 87 -5.32 13.19 4.89
CA GLN A 87 -5.82 14.54 5.17
C GLN A 87 -4.71 15.58 5.02
N ALA A 88 -3.51 15.32 5.55
CA ALA A 88 -2.38 16.24 5.42
C ALA A 88 -1.93 16.43 3.96
N ALA A 89 -2.02 15.40 3.12
CA ALA A 89 -1.78 15.51 1.68
C ALA A 89 -2.83 16.38 0.98
N ALA A 90 -4.11 16.18 1.31
CA ALA A 90 -5.20 17.00 0.78
C ALA A 90 -5.08 18.47 1.21
N ASP A 91 -4.70 18.73 2.47
CA ASP A 91 -4.48 20.09 3.00
C ASP A 91 -3.31 20.80 2.30
N ARG A 92 -2.35 20.05 1.75
CA ARG A 92 -1.27 20.56 0.90
C ARG A 92 -1.71 20.82 -0.55
N GLY A 93 -2.97 20.53 -0.90
CA GLY A 93 -3.51 20.71 -2.25
C GLY A 93 -3.23 19.54 -3.20
N LEU A 94 -2.79 18.38 -2.70
CA LEU A 94 -2.65 17.17 -3.51
C LEU A 94 -4.03 16.56 -3.71
N ILE A 95 -4.42 16.37 -4.97
CA ILE A 95 -5.74 15.86 -5.35
C ILE A 95 -5.52 14.60 -6.19
N LEU A 96 -6.09 13.48 -5.74
CA LEU A 96 -6.06 12.23 -6.50
C LEU A 96 -7.06 12.27 -7.66
N GLY A 97 -6.59 11.97 -8.85
CA GLY A 97 -7.41 11.64 -10.01
C GLY A 97 -7.79 10.15 -10.07
N PRO A 98 -8.57 9.75 -11.09
CA PRO A 98 -8.87 8.34 -11.34
C PRO A 98 -7.59 7.54 -11.56
N GLY A 99 -7.50 6.35 -10.95
CA GLY A 99 -6.32 5.50 -11.09
C GLY A 99 -5.10 5.95 -10.29
N GLN A 100 -5.21 6.99 -9.45
CA GLN A 100 -4.08 7.53 -8.69
C GLN A 100 -4.16 7.23 -7.19
N VAL A 101 -2.99 7.17 -6.58
CA VAL A 101 -2.78 7.03 -5.13
C VAL A 101 -1.73 8.04 -4.67
N TYR A 102 -1.65 8.23 -3.36
CA TYR A 102 -0.51 8.84 -2.71
C TYR A 102 0.65 7.84 -2.63
N THR A 103 1.87 8.35 -2.70
CA THR A 103 3.10 7.58 -2.44
C THR A 103 4.11 8.45 -1.73
N PHE A 104 5.20 7.88 -1.25
CA PHE A 104 6.32 8.62 -0.68
C PHE A 104 7.51 8.63 -1.64
N LEU A 105 8.04 9.80 -1.93
CA LEU A 105 9.23 9.98 -2.75
C LEU A 105 10.28 10.82 -2.00
N PRO A 106 11.45 10.26 -1.63
CA PRO A 106 11.84 8.85 -1.77
C PRO A 106 11.01 7.91 -0.86
N PRO A 107 10.88 6.61 -1.22
CA PRO A 107 10.16 5.63 -0.41
C PRO A 107 10.71 5.50 1.03
N PRO A 108 9.85 5.19 2.03
CA PRO A 108 10.26 5.17 3.45
C PRO A 108 11.32 4.10 3.73
N ILE A 109 11.33 3.03 2.94
CA ILE A 109 12.30 1.94 2.98
C ILE A 109 13.77 2.44 2.83
N PHE A 110 14.00 3.58 2.18
CA PHE A 110 15.33 4.17 2.02
C PHE A 110 15.63 5.24 3.08
N THR A 111 14.60 5.85 3.66
CA THR A 111 14.78 6.97 4.60
C THR A 111 14.58 6.59 6.06
N GLY A 112 14.01 5.41 6.32
CA GLY A 112 13.61 4.94 7.64
C GLY A 112 12.45 5.74 8.26
N ARG A 113 11.77 6.61 7.50
CA ARG A 113 10.72 7.47 8.03
C ARG A 113 9.62 7.79 7.02
N VAL A 114 8.40 7.89 7.52
CA VAL A 114 7.27 8.49 6.82
C VAL A 114 7.30 10.00 7.03
N SER A 115 7.17 10.78 5.94
CA SER A 115 7.14 12.24 6.00
C SER A 115 6.01 12.79 5.15
N VAL A 116 5.17 13.66 5.74
CA VAL A 116 4.08 14.33 5.02
C VAL A 116 4.62 15.10 3.83
N GLY A 117 5.78 15.74 3.94
CA GLY A 117 6.39 16.53 2.85
C GLY A 117 6.89 15.69 1.67
N ALA A 118 7.05 14.38 1.86
CA ALA A 118 7.45 13.44 0.81
C ALA A 118 6.25 12.78 0.11
N ILE A 119 5.01 13.13 0.51
CA ILE A 119 3.80 12.60 -0.13
C ILE A 119 3.64 13.26 -1.49
N GLU A 120 3.48 12.43 -2.52
CA GLU A 120 3.25 12.78 -3.92
C GLU A 120 2.06 12.00 -4.50
N VAL A 121 1.48 12.47 -5.61
CA VAL A 121 0.41 11.78 -6.35
C VAL A 121 1.02 10.96 -7.49
N TYR A 122 0.65 9.69 -7.60
CA TYR A 122 1.19 8.78 -8.61
C TYR A 122 0.12 7.83 -9.17
N ASP A 123 0.41 7.24 -10.33
CA ASP A 123 -0.42 6.15 -10.87
C ASP A 123 -0.36 4.93 -9.95
N PHE A 124 -1.53 4.34 -9.66
CA PHE A 124 -1.66 3.19 -8.76
C PHE A 124 -0.82 1.99 -9.20
N VAL A 125 -0.92 1.62 -10.48
CA VAL A 125 -0.21 0.46 -11.02
C VAL A 125 1.28 0.67 -10.90
N LEU A 126 1.76 1.86 -11.28
CA LEU A 126 3.17 2.20 -11.23
C LEU A 126 3.69 2.26 -9.78
N ALA A 127 2.97 2.92 -8.87
CA ALA A 127 3.38 3.07 -7.48
C ALA A 127 3.54 1.73 -6.78
N VAL A 128 2.50 0.88 -6.84
CA VAL A 128 2.50 -0.43 -6.17
C VAL A 128 3.48 -1.40 -6.84
N ASN A 129 3.60 -1.37 -8.17
CA ASN A 129 4.55 -2.24 -8.86
C ASN A 129 6.00 -1.88 -8.48
N ILE A 130 6.36 -0.59 -8.49
CA ILE A 130 7.70 -0.14 -8.11
C ILE A 130 8.02 -0.54 -6.66
N THR A 131 7.13 -0.26 -5.69
CA THR A 131 7.41 -0.62 -4.29
C THR A 131 7.59 -2.13 -4.10
N GLY A 132 6.84 -2.96 -4.83
CA GLY A 132 7.06 -4.41 -4.85
C GLY A 132 8.44 -4.79 -5.40
N GLN A 133 8.88 -4.16 -6.50
CA GLN A 133 10.23 -4.39 -7.03
C GLN A 133 11.31 -4.01 -6.01
N LEU A 134 11.12 -2.90 -5.28
CA LEU A 134 12.06 -2.44 -4.24
C LEU A 134 12.14 -3.43 -3.08
N HIS A 135 11.00 -3.84 -2.53
CA HIS A 135 10.92 -4.81 -1.44
C HIS A 135 11.56 -6.14 -1.82
N ARG A 136 11.33 -6.62 -3.05
CA ARG A 136 11.98 -7.82 -3.57
C ARG A 136 13.50 -7.67 -3.60
N GLN A 137 14.02 -6.54 -4.08
CA GLN A 137 15.45 -6.31 -4.19
C GLN A 137 16.15 -6.22 -2.83
N ILE A 138 15.50 -5.61 -1.83
CA ILE A 138 16.16 -5.38 -0.55
C ILE A 138 15.95 -6.49 0.48
N ARG A 139 14.97 -7.38 0.28
CA ARG A 139 14.65 -8.46 1.22
C ARG A 139 15.84 -9.36 1.53
N ASP A 140 16.68 -9.62 0.53
CA ASP A 140 17.85 -10.49 0.65
C ASP A 140 19.13 -9.72 1.04
N LEU A 141 19.04 -8.41 1.28
CA LEU A 141 20.17 -7.63 1.74
C LEU A 141 20.41 -7.85 3.23
N PRO A 142 21.66 -8.03 3.67
CA PRO A 142 21.98 -8.12 5.08
C PRO A 142 21.63 -6.80 5.79
N PRO A 143 21.25 -6.85 7.08
CA PRO A 143 21.02 -5.64 7.86
C PRO A 143 22.22 -4.68 7.79
N GLY A 144 21.98 -3.43 7.41
CA GLY A 144 23.02 -2.41 7.29
C GLY A 144 23.74 -2.35 5.93
N ALA A 145 23.26 -3.08 4.90
CA ALA A 145 23.75 -2.93 3.54
C ALA A 145 23.48 -1.51 3.00
N ASP A 146 24.46 -0.95 2.28
CA ASP A 146 24.32 0.34 1.60
C ASP A 146 23.40 0.20 0.37
N ILE A 147 22.29 0.93 0.34
CA ILE A 147 21.29 0.86 -0.72
C ILE A 147 21.68 1.83 -1.84
N GLY A 148 22.81 1.57 -2.50
CA GLY A 148 23.37 2.44 -3.54
C GLY A 148 22.99 2.07 -4.98
N GLY A 149 22.32 0.94 -5.20
CA GLY A 149 22.22 0.32 -6.53
C GLY A 149 20.87 -0.33 -6.86
N VAL A 150 19.77 0.35 -6.58
CA VAL A 150 18.42 -0.12 -6.96
C VAL A 150 18.25 0.00 -8.48
N VAL A 151 17.89 -1.10 -9.13
CA VAL A 151 17.58 -1.13 -10.57
C VAL A 151 16.07 -1.26 -10.74
N LEU A 152 15.43 -0.28 -11.37
CA LEU A 152 14.02 -0.38 -11.77
C LEU A 152 13.97 -1.03 -13.16
N GLY A 153 13.31 -2.18 -13.28
CA GLY A 153 13.17 -2.95 -14.52
C GLY A 153 11.84 -2.71 -15.20
#